data_AF-A0A0F9MBW1-F1
#
_entry.id   AF-A0A0F9MBW1-F1
#
_cell.length_a   1.000
_cell.length_b   1.000
_cell.length_c   1.000
_cell.angle_alpha   90.00
_cell.angle_beta   90.00
_cell.angle_gamma   90.00
#
_symmetry.space_group_name_H-M   'P 1'
#
loop_
_entity.id
_entity.type
_entity.pdbx_description
1 polymer ?
#
loop_
_entity_poly.entity_id
_entity_poly.type
_entity_poly.pdbx_seq_one_letter_code
_entity_poly.pdbx_strand_id
1 'polypeptide(L)'
;FGDPCYKIGSSKLMDFCLKVGTEIETLFREILNDKKFDSEHDIAIKRNNQNIDVYKKIIEPKYELRRYSLFVKPIKVEIFPFIKFESKTPEWFKIYSKDKHNKLNLIQNWNMMHSLFSLGALLLLVINHPSVEDKVFNVGRFSNFIEIFDLLGSTPRFCQSVI
;
A
#
# COMPACT_ATOMS: atom_id res chain seq x y z
N PHE A 1 -20.02 -0.15 -8.05
CA PHE A 1 -19.66 -0.71 -6.73
C PHE A 1 -20.84 -0.77 -5.74
N GLY A 2 -22.08 -1.01 -6.20
CA GLY A 2 -23.26 -1.09 -5.32
C GLY A 2 -23.55 -2.49 -4.78
N ASP A 3 -22.79 -3.50 -5.22
CA ASP A 3 -23.06 -4.91 -4.98
C ASP A 3 -22.77 -5.31 -3.52
N PRO A 4 -23.70 -6.01 -2.84
CA PRO A 4 -23.55 -6.41 -1.44
C PRO A 4 -22.30 -7.26 -1.14
N CYS A 5 -21.72 -7.95 -2.13
CA CYS A 5 -20.48 -8.70 -1.93
C CYS A 5 -19.28 -7.81 -1.54
N TYR A 6 -19.33 -6.50 -1.81
CA TYR A 6 -18.34 -5.52 -1.39
C TYR A 6 -18.63 -4.87 -0.03
N LYS A 7 -19.69 -5.29 0.68
CA LYS A 7 -20.14 -4.70 1.95
C LYS A 7 -20.07 -5.65 3.15
N ILE A 8 -19.83 -6.94 2.91
CA ILE A 8 -19.84 -7.96 3.96
C ILE A 8 -18.39 -8.29 4.36
N GLY A 9 -18.07 -8.05 5.63
CA GLY A 9 -16.84 -8.53 6.24
C GLY A 9 -16.93 -10.01 6.63
N SER A 10 -15.79 -10.66 6.78
CA SER A 10 -15.69 -12.02 7.31
C SER A 10 -14.43 -12.16 8.15
N SER A 11 -14.36 -13.17 9.01
CA SER A 11 -13.15 -13.49 9.77
C SER A 11 -11.93 -13.69 8.86
N LYS A 12 -12.11 -14.28 7.67
CA LYS A 12 -11.04 -14.43 6.68
C LYS A 12 -10.57 -13.09 6.12
N LEU A 13 -11.49 -12.17 5.83
CA LEU A 13 -11.14 -10.83 5.36
C LEU A 13 -10.45 -10.01 6.46
N MET A 14 -10.80 -10.25 7.73
CA MET A 14 -10.11 -9.67 8.88
C MET A 14 -8.69 -10.19 9.01
N ASP A 15 -8.47 -11.51 8.94
CA ASP A 15 -7.11 -12.09 8.98
C ASP A 15 -6.26 -11.54 7.83
N PHE A 16 -6.85 -11.41 6.63
CA PHE A 16 -6.22 -10.77 5.49
C PHE A 16 -5.87 -9.30 5.77
N CYS A 17 -6.81 -8.52 6.31
CA CYS A 17 -6.59 -7.12 6.69
C CYS A 17 -5.41 -6.98 7.64
N LEU A 18 -5.40 -7.77 8.71
CA LEU A 18 -4.35 -7.72 9.74
C LEU A 18 -2.99 -8.07 9.14
N LYS A 19 -2.94 -9.11 8.31
CA LYS A 19 -1.70 -9.53 7.64
C LYS A 19 -1.20 -8.44 6.69
N VAL A 20 -2.00 -8.05 5.70
CA VAL A 20 -1.61 -7.06 4.69
C VAL A 20 -1.32 -5.70 5.30
N GLY A 21 -2.13 -5.24 6.26
CA GLY A 21 -1.89 -3.98 6.97
C GLY A 21 -0.57 -3.99 7.74
N THR A 22 -0.22 -5.11 8.38
CA THR A 22 1.06 -5.28 9.07
C THR A 22 2.23 -5.25 8.08
N GLU A 23 2.13 -5.97 6.96
CA GLU A 23 3.18 -5.96 5.92
C GLU A 23 3.40 -4.56 5.35
N ILE A 24 2.34 -3.81 5.08
CA ILE A 24 2.43 -2.42 4.62
C ILE A 24 3.11 -1.54 5.67
N GLU A 25 2.72 -1.64 6.94
CA GLU A 25 3.38 -0.89 8.02
C GLU A 25 4.86 -1.26 8.12
N THR A 26 5.23 -2.53 7.95
CA THR A 26 6.63 -2.97 7.95
C THR A 26 7.39 -2.40 6.76
N LEU A 27 6.84 -2.47 5.55
CA LEU A 27 7.47 -1.90 4.36
C LEU A 27 7.68 -0.40 4.47
N PHE A 28 6.71 0.35 4.96
CA PHE A 28 6.90 1.78 5.17
C PHE A 28 8.04 2.09 6.14
N ARG A 29 8.22 1.27 7.18
CA ARG A 29 9.33 1.40 8.13
C ARG A 29 10.67 1.11 7.46
N GLU A 30 10.75 0.02 6.71
CA GLU A 30 11.96 -0.34 5.96
C GLU A 30 12.33 0.73 4.94
N ILE A 31 11.34 1.22 4.18
CA ILE A 31 11.52 2.33 3.23
C ILE A 31 12.08 3.56 3.96
N LEU A 32 11.50 3.96 5.09
CA LEU A 32 11.93 5.13 5.84
C LEU A 32 13.36 4.97 6.41
N ASN A 33 13.77 3.73 6.71
CA ASN A 33 15.11 3.40 7.19
C ASN A 33 16.17 3.31 6.08
N ASP A 34 15.78 3.37 4.81
CA ASP A 34 16.72 3.40 3.69
C ASP A 34 17.58 4.67 3.74
N LYS A 35 18.87 4.51 3.42
CA LYS A 35 19.89 5.58 3.42
C LYS A 35 19.53 6.76 2.51
N LYS A 36 18.68 6.56 1.49
CA LYS A 36 18.20 7.65 0.62
C LYS A 36 17.48 8.78 1.37
N PHE A 37 17.04 8.52 2.60
CA PHE A 37 16.35 9.48 3.47
C PHE A 37 17.26 10.10 4.53
N ASP A 38 18.55 9.74 4.59
CA ASP A 38 19.47 10.24 5.63
C ASP A 38 19.68 11.77 5.57
N SER A 39 19.45 12.38 4.39
CA SER A 39 19.51 13.83 4.21
C SER A 39 18.25 14.58 4.66
N GLU A 40 17.17 13.88 5.04
CA GLU A 40 15.94 14.52 5.49
C GLU A 40 16.11 15.14 6.88
N HIS A 41 15.63 16.38 7.04
CA HIS A 41 15.68 17.07 8.34
C HIS A 41 14.97 16.24 9.42
N ASP A 42 15.57 16.12 10.61
CA ASP A 42 15.07 15.33 11.75
C ASP A 42 14.72 13.86 11.43
N ILE A 43 15.39 13.25 10.44
CA ILE A 43 15.07 11.86 10.03
C ILE A 43 15.17 10.87 11.19
N ALA A 44 16.12 11.03 12.11
CA ALA A 44 16.24 10.16 13.29
C ALA A 44 14.99 10.21 14.18
N ILE A 45 14.43 11.40 14.42
CA ILE A 45 13.20 11.58 15.20
C ILE A 45 12.01 10.96 14.45
N LYS A 46 11.94 11.18 13.13
CA LYS A 46 10.87 10.62 12.28
C LYS A 46 10.92 9.09 12.20
N ARG A 47 12.11 8.49 12.19
CA ARG A 47 12.33 7.04 12.26
C ARG A 47 11.93 6.45 13.62
N ASN A 48 12.00 7.21 14.70
CA ASN A 48 11.52 6.76 16.00
C ASN A 48 9.99 6.95 16.18
N ASN A 49 9.42 7.98 15.56
CA ASN A 49 8.00 8.33 15.66
C ASN A 49 7.20 7.94 14.40
N GLN A 50 7.34 6.68 13.97
CA GLN A 50 6.76 6.18 12.73
C GLN A 50 5.23 6.17 12.77
N ASN A 51 4.61 6.86 11.81
CA ASN A 51 3.17 6.90 11.62
C ASN A 51 2.85 7.32 10.17
N ILE A 52 1.57 7.28 9.81
CA ILE A 52 1.13 7.58 8.45
C ILE A 52 1.43 9.01 8.00
N ASP A 53 1.44 9.98 8.92
CA ASP A 53 1.78 11.38 8.59
C ASP A 53 3.27 11.52 8.28
N VAL A 54 4.13 10.79 8.99
CA VAL A 54 5.56 10.70 8.66
C VAL A 54 5.74 10.11 7.27
N TYR A 55 5.06 9.01 6.94
CA TYR A 55 5.17 8.40 5.61
C TYR A 55 4.69 9.34 4.51
N LYS A 56 3.56 10.02 4.69
CA LYS A 56 3.08 11.05 3.75
C LYS A 56 4.07 12.20 3.60
N LYS A 57 4.76 12.62 4.66
CA LYS A 57 5.69 13.76 4.59
C LYS A 57 7.03 13.41 3.96
N ILE A 58 7.48 12.16 4.08
CA ILE A 58 8.85 11.76 3.70
C ILE A 58 8.88 10.88 2.46
N ILE A 59 7.99 9.89 2.40
CA ILE A 59 7.99 8.88 1.35
C ILE A 59 7.26 9.41 0.11
N GLU A 60 6.08 10.00 0.28
CA GLU A 60 5.27 10.49 -0.84
C GLU A 60 6.00 11.52 -1.73
N PRO A 61 6.76 12.51 -1.22
CA PRO A 61 7.44 13.46 -2.10
C PRO A 61 8.53 12.85 -2.97
N LYS A 62 9.13 11.72 -2.55
CA LYS A 62 10.17 11.03 -3.34
C LYS A 62 9.60 9.99 -4.30
N TYR A 63 8.54 9.29 -3.88
CA TYR A 63 7.98 8.19 -4.66
C TYR A 63 6.74 8.56 -5.44
N GLU A 64 6.06 9.64 -5.08
CA GLU A 64 4.81 10.11 -5.70
C GLU A 64 3.79 8.98 -5.88
N LEU A 65 3.52 8.21 -4.82
CA LEU A 65 2.68 7.00 -4.86
C LEU A 65 1.28 7.31 -5.39
N ARG A 66 0.79 8.54 -5.21
CA ARG A 66 -0.48 9.02 -5.78
C ARG A 66 -0.56 8.96 -7.31
N ARG A 67 0.59 8.95 -8.00
CA ARG A 67 0.69 8.93 -9.46
C ARG A 67 0.49 7.54 -10.05
N TYR A 68 0.40 6.51 -9.21
CA TYR A 68 0.26 5.15 -9.70
C TYR A 68 -1.17 4.62 -9.54
N SER A 69 -1.63 3.94 -10.58
CA SER A 69 -2.82 3.10 -10.55
C SER A 69 -2.44 1.64 -10.78
N LEU A 70 -3.35 0.75 -10.41
CA LEU A 70 -3.25 -0.68 -10.62
C LEU A 70 -4.46 -1.16 -11.39
N PHE A 71 -4.23 -1.84 -12.51
CA PHE A 71 -5.28 -2.52 -13.25
C PHE A 71 -5.28 -4.02 -12.95
N VAL A 72 -6.41 -4.51 -12.44
CA VAL A 72 -6.61 -5.91 -12.09
C VAL A 72 -7.34 -6.60 -13.22
N LYS A 73 -6.58 -7.24 -14.12
CA LYS A 73 -7.10 -7.81 -15.38
C LYS A 73 -8.29 -8.75 -15.20
N PRO A 74 -8.30 -9.71 -14.25
CA PRO A 74 -9.39 -10.68 -14.13
C PRO A 74 -10.76 -10.05 -13.87
N ILE A 75 -10.79 -8.93 -13.15
CA ILE A 75 -12.03 -8.21 -12.81
C ILE A 75 -12.20 -6.90 -13.58
N LYS A 76 -11.23 -6.53 -14.42
CA LYS A 76 -11.21 -5.30 -15.22
C LYS A 76 -11.46 -4.04 -14.38
N VAL A 77 -10.84 -3.97 -13.21
CA VAL A 77 -10.95 -2.82 -12.30
C VAL A 77 -9.61 -2.11 -12.21
N GLU A 78 -9.66 -0.80 -12.35
CA GLU A 78 -8.55 0.08 -12.01
C GLU A 78 -8.74 0.63 -10.58
N ILE A 79 -7.68 0.59 -9.77
CA ILE A 79 -7.69 1.11 -8.40
C ILE A 79 -6.53 2.09 -8.17
N PHE A 80 -6.75 3.01 -7.24
CA PHE A 80 -5.80 4.06 -6.86
C PHE A 80 -5.58 4.02 -5.34
N PRO A 81 -4.72 3.11 -4.83
CA PRO A 81 -4.58 2.87 -3.40
C PRO A 81 -4.16 4.07 -2.57
N PHE A 82 -3.34 4.94 -3.18
CA PHE A 82 -2.75 6.14 -2.58
C PHE A 82 -3.32 7.43 -3.19
N ILE A 83 -4.56 7.40 -3.69
CA ILE A 83 -5.19 8.61 -4.23
C ILE A 83 -5.20 9.72 -3.17
N LYS A 84 -4.62 10.88 -3.51
CA LYS A 84 -4.46 12.04 -2.62
C LYS A 84 -3.63 11.77 -1.36
N PHE A 85 -2.69 10.82 -1.40
CA PHE A 85 -1.90 10.44 -0.23
C PHE A 85 -1.15 11.61 0.42
N GLU A 86 -0.74 12.63 -0.35
CA GLU A 86 -0.13 13.85 0.19
C GLU A 86 -0.97 14.58 1.25
N SER A 87 -2.30 14.49 1.16
CA SER A 87 -3.24 15.29 1.98
C SER A 87 -4.18 14.44 2.81
N LYS A 88 -4.41 13.17 2.44
CA LYS A 88 -5.38 12.30 3.10
C LYS A 88 -4.81 10.92 3.34
N THR A 89 -5.03 10.42 4.56
CA THR A 89 -4.81 9.00 4.86
C THR A 89 -5.84 8.16 4.10
N PRO A 90 -5.43 7.09 3.39
CA PRO A 90 -6.37 6.22 2.70
C PRO A 90 -7.34 5.56 3.67
N GLU A 91 -8.59 5.39 3.26
CA GLU A 91 -9.65 4.92 4.16
C GLU A 91 -9.39 3.51 4.69
N TRP A 92 -8.89 2.62 3.84
CA TRP A 92 -8.47 1.28 4.25
C TRP A 92 -7.41 1.34 5.36
N PHE A 93 -6.44 2.26 5.30
CA PHE A 93 -5.41 2.38 6.33
C PHE A 93 -5.99 2.94 7.62
N LYS A 94 -6.93 3.91 7.56
CA LYS A 94 -7.58 4.43 8.77
C LYS A 94 -8.34 3.35 9.53
N ILE A 95 -9.13 2.55 8.81
CA ILE A 95 -9.92 1.47 9.41
C ILE A 95 -8.98 0.44 10.05
N TYR A 96 -7.96 0.00 9.31
CA TYR A 96 -6.94 -0.89 9.84
C TYR A 96 -6.26 -0.32 11.09
N SER A 97 -5.68 0.88 11.04
CA SER A 97 -4.93 1.45 12.17
C SER A 97 -5.81 1.67 13.41
N LYS A 98 -7.09 2.03 13.22
CA LYS A 98 -8.04 2.25 14.32
C LYS A 98 -8.47 0.93 14.96
N ASP A 99 -8.79 -0.07 14.14
CA ASP A 99 -9.47 -1.29 14.60
C ASP A 99 -8.55 -2.53 14.62
N LYS A 100 -7.24 -2.44 14.34
CA LYS A 100 -6.31 -3.60 14.31
C LYS A 100 -6.23 -4.41 15.61
N HIS A 101 -6.61 -3.81 16.74
CA HIS A 101 -6.71 -4.49 18.04
C HIS A 101 -8.16 -4.83 18.44
N ASN A 102 -9.16 -4.43 17.65
CA ASN A 102 -10.57 -4.73 17.87
C ASN A 102 -11.16 -5.50 16.66
N LYS A 103 -11.07 -6.83 16.74
CA LYS A 103 -11.52 -7.75 15.69
C LYS A 103 -12.99 -7.59 15.32
N LEU A 104 -13.86 -7.32 16.30
CA LEU A 104 -15.30 -7.19 16.05
C LEU A 104 -15.60 -5.95 15.20
N ASN A 105 -15.01 -4.81 15.56
CA ASN A 105 -15.14 -3.58 14.76
C ASN A 105 -14.52 -3.77 13.37
N LEU A 106 -13.36 -4.43 13.30
CA LEU A 106 -12.68 -4.64 12.03
C LEU A 106 -13.52 -5.48 11.07
N ILE A 107 -14.21 -6.53 11.53
CA ILE A 107 -15.13 -7.32 10.69
C ILE A 107 -16.32 -6.48 10.20
N GLN A 108 -16.82 -5.54 11.00
CA GLN A 108 -17.96 -4.71 10.63
C GLN A 108 -17.58 -3.63 9.59
N ASN A 109 -16.35 -3.11 9.68
CA ASN A 109 -15.90 -1.97 8.88
C ASN A 109 -15.04 -2.38 7.68
N TRP A 110 -14.40 -3.56 7.72
CA TRP A 110 -13.54 -4.05 6.66
C TRP A 110 -14.31 -4.84 5.60
N ASN A 111 -14.06 -4.52 4.33
CA ASN A 111 -14.76 -5.14 3.21
C ASN A 111 -13.80 -5.50 2.07
N MET A 112 -14.35 -6.08 1.00
CA MET A 112 -13.55 -6.53 -0.15
C MET A 112 -12.86 -5.36 -0.87
N MET A 113 -13.45 -4.16 -0.89
CA MET A 113 -12.81 -2.96 -1.46
C MET A 113 -11.60 -2.54 -0.65
N HIS A 114 -11.69 -2.52 0.69
CA HIS A 114 -10.54 -2.26 1.55
C HIS A 114 -9.44 -3.29 1.35
N SER A 115 -9.82 -4.56 1.14
CA SER A 115 -8.89 -5.65 0.83
C SER A 115 -8.18 -5.42 -0.50
N LEU A 116 -8.92 -5.06 -1.55
CA LEU A 116 -8.37 -4.78 -2.87
C LEU A 116 -7.42 -3.58 -2.84
N PHE A 117 -7.81 -2.49 -2.18
CA PHE A 117 -6.99 -1.28 -2.06
C PHE A 117 -5.73 -1.51 -1.22
N SER A 118 -5.83 -2.22 -0.10
CA SER A 118 -4.65 -2.54 0.73
C SER A 118 -3.69 -3.46 -0.01
N LEU A 119 -4.17 -4.49 -0.71
CA LEU A 119 -3.31 -5.32 -1.55
C LEU A 119 -2.63 -4.51 -2.65
N GLY A 120 -3.36 -3.60 -3.29
CA GLY A 120 -2.78 -2.70 -4.27
C GLY A 120 -1.72 -1.79 -3.67
N ALA A 121 -1.97 -1.22 -2.49
CA ALA A 121 -0.98 -0.41 -1.78
C ALA A 121 0.30 -1.20 -1.50
N LEU A 122 0.16 -2.45 -1.04
CA LEU A 122 1.28 -3.35 -0.80
C LEU A 122 2.12 -3.55 -2.07
N LEU A 123 1.48 -3.89 -3.18
CA LEU A 123 2.17 -4.10 -4.46
C LEU A 123 2.88 -2.84 -4.96
N LEU A 124 2.24 -1.66 -4.85
CA LEU A 124 2.87 -0.40 -5.24
C LEU A 124 4.11 -0.10 -4.39
N LEU A 125 4.08 -0.40 -3.10
CA LEU A 125 5.23 -0.19 -2.22
C LEU A 125 6.39 -1.13 -2.56
N VAL A 126 6.10 -2.40 -2.84
CA VAL A 126 7.13 -3.39 -3.24
C VAL A 126 7.77 -2.96 -4.56
N ILE A 127 6.95 -2.67 -5.58
CA ILE A 127 7.44 -2.41 -6.94
C ILE A 127 8.18 -1.08 -7.04
N ASN A 128 7.73 -0.04 -6.30
CA ASN A 128 8.45 1.23 -6.26
C ASN A 128 9.64 1.21 -5.30
N HIS A 129 9.91 0.10 -4.61
CA HIS A 129 11.06 -0.01 -3.69
C HIS A 129 11.86 -1.32 -3.83
N PRO A 130 12.58 -1.51 -4.95
CA PRO A 130 13.30 -2.76 -5.23
C PRO A 130 14.38 -3.11 -4.21
N SER A 131 14.96 -2.13 -3.52
CA SER A 131 15.96 -2.37 -2.46
C SER A 131 15.44 -3.16 -1.25
N VAL A 132 14.12 -3.32 -1.15
CA VAL A 132 13.42 -4.12 -0.12
C VAL A 132 12.70 -5.33 -0.72
N GLU A 133 12.60 -5.41 -2.05
CA GLU A 133 12.01 -6.55 -2.77
C GLU A 133 12.72 -7.85 -2.39
N ASP A 134 14.05 -7.91 -2.52
CA ASP A 134 14.85 -9.10 -2.16
C ASP A 134 14.88 -9.41 -0.66
N LYS A 135 14.56 -8.42 0.19
CA LYS A 135 14.59 -8.56 1.65
C LYS A 135 13.27 -9.07 2.23
N VAL A 136 12.15 -8.84 1.53
CA VAL A 136 10.81 -9.04 2.09
C VAL A 136 9.92 -9.93 1.21
N PHE A 137 10.14 -10.00 -0.11
CA PHE A 137 9.32 -10.80 -1.02
C PHE A 137 10.15 -11.72 -1.93
N ASN A 138 9.80 -13.01 -1.95
CA ASN A 138 10.32 -13.94 -2.93
C ASN A 138 9.67 -13.64 -4.30
N VAL A 139 10.48 -13.31 -5.31
CA VAL A 139 10.00 -12.96 -6.66
C VAL A 139 9.23 -14.12 -7.28
N GLY A 140 7.90 -14.06 -7.19
CA GLY A 140 6.96 -14.91 -7.92
C GLY A 140 6.42 -14.19 -9.16
N ARG A 141 5.87 -14.95 -10.12
CA ARG A 141 5.28 -14.45 -11.38
C ARG A 141 4.04 -13.56 -11.18
N PHE A 142 4.17 -12.37 -10.63
CA PHE A 142 3.06 -11.41 -10.47
C PHE A 142 2.74 -10.64 -11.76
N SER A 143 3.69 -10.58 -12.70
CA SER A 143 3.63 -9.77 -13.94
C SER A 143 2.45 -10.09 -14.87
N ASN A 144 1.84 -11.27 -14.76
CA ASN A 144 0.80 -11.69 -15.70
C ASN A 144 -0.62 -11.24 -15.30
N PHE A 145 -0.86 -10.88 -14.04
CA PHE A 145 -2.21 -10.62 -13.52
C PHE A 145 -2.49 -9.15 -13.21
N ILE A 146 -1.45 -8.35 -13.01
CA ILE A 146 -1.53 -6.97 -12.52
C ILE A 146 -0.62 -6.09 -13.37
N GLU A 147 -1.16 -4.96 -13.82
CA GLU A 147 -0.40 -3.91 -14.51
C GLU A 147 -0.42 -2.63 -13.66
N ILE A 148 0.75 -2.02 -13.49
CA ILE A 148 0.90 -0.72 -12.82
C ILE A 148 1.09 0.35 -13.88
N PHE A 149 0.31 1.42 -13.80
CA PHE A 149 0.42 2.56 -14.70
C PHE A 149 0.91 3.77 -13.93
N ASP A 150 1.90 4.46 -14.48
CA ASP A 150 2.26 5.83 -14.10
C ASP A 150 1.31 6.77 -14.83
N LEU A 151 0.53 7.59 -14.11
CA LEU A 151 -0.49 8.45 -14.72
C LEU A 151 0.09 9.54 -15.66
N LEU A 152 1.42 9.73 -15.67
CA LEU A 152 2.11 10.61 -16.61
C LEU A 152 2.67 9.87 -17.85
N GLY A 153 2.57 8.53 -17.91
CA GLY A 153 3.07 7.70 -19.01
C GLY A 153 2.04 6.68 -19.48
N SER A 154 2.08 6.33 -20.77
CA SER A 154 1.13 5.37 -21.38
C SER A 154 1.59 3.90 -21.32
N THR A 155 2.76 3.62 -20.73
CA THR A 155 3.32 2.26 -20.65
C THR A 155 3.31 1.73 -19.22
N PRO A 156 2.82 0.50 -18.99
CA PRO A 156 2.81 -0.09 -17.66
C PRO A 156 4.24 -0.35 -17.18
N ARG A 157 4.55 0.07 -15.94
CA ARG A 157 5.76 -0.38 -15.25
C ARG A 157 5.53 -1.82 -14.82
N PHE A 158 5.97 -2.76 -15.65
CA PHE A 158 6.23 -4.12 -15.16
C PHE A 158 7.33 -4.07 -14.11
N CYS A 159 7.47 -5.12 -13.28
CA CYS A 159 8.64 -5.40 -12.44
C CYS A 159 9.93 -5.52 -13.30
N GLN A 160 10.30 -4.49 -14.05
CA GLN A 160 11.68 -4.25 -14.41
C GLN A 160 12.24 -3.55 -13.18
N SER A 161 12.89 -4.37 -12.35
CA SER A 161 13.81 -3.94 -11.30
C SER A 161 14.41 -2.59 -11.69
N VAL A 162 14.24 -1.59 -10.84
CA VAL A 162 15.02 -0.35 -10.98
C VAL A 162 16.48 -0.78 -10.89
N ILE A 163 17.17 -0.80 -12.04
CA ILE A 163 18.62 -1.04 -12.14
C ILE A 163 19.33 0.19 -11.59
#